data_AF-A0A7C1EQ36-F1
#
_entry.id   AF-A0A7C1EQ36-F1
#
_cell.length_a   1.000
_cell.length_b   1.000
_cell.length_c   1.000
_cell.angle_alpha   90.00
_cell.angle_beta   90.00
_cell.angle_gamma   90.00
#
_symmetry.space_group_name_H-M   'P 1'
#
loop_
_entity.id
_entity.type
_entity.pdbx_description
1 polymer ?
#
loop_
_entity_poly.entity_id
_entity_poly.type
_entity_poly.pdbx_seq_one_letter_code
_entity_poly.pdbx_strand_id
1 'polypeptide(L)' 'MSSQQQSDKLLLTPREQEILNLVALGKTNKEIAHELSLAEKTIKNNLCVIIQKLEVRNRVELAIWVHKHLSSNS' A
#
# COMPACT_ATOMS: atom_id res chain seq x y z
N MET A 1 -4.44 20.48 -11.15
CA MET A 1 -3.41 19.73 -10.41
C MET A 1 -3.73 18.23 -10.47
N SER A 2 -3.75 17.63 -11.67
CA SER A 2 -4.46 16.35 -11.87
C SER A 2 -3.70 15.31 -12.69
N SER A 3 -2.36 15.44 -12.79
CA SER A 3 -1.57 14.58 -13.68
C SER A 3 -0.59 13.63 -12.98
N GLN A 4 -0.52 13.60 -11.64
CA GLN A 4 0.46 12.78 -10.91
C GLN A 4 -0.04 11.36 -10.55
N GLN A 5 -1.34 11.10 -10.63
CA GLN A 5 -1.97 9.92 -10.02
C GLN A 5 -1.74 8.57 -10.76
N GLN A 6 -1.42 8.59 -12.06
CA GLN A 6 -1.22 7.37 -12.87
C GLN A 6 0.22 6.82 -12.75
N SER A 7 1.20 7.71 -12.53
CA SER A 7 2.63 7.39 -12.45
C SER A 7 3.02 6.65 -11.17
N ASP A 8 2.31 6.90 -10.07
CA ASP A 8 2.64 6.36 -8.74
C ASP A 8 2.39 4.83 -8.67
N LYS A 9 1.41 4.33 -9.42
CA LYS A 9 1.09 2.90 -9.50
C LYS A 9 2.20 2.08 -10.17
N LEU A 10 2.97 2.70 -11.08
CA LEU A 10 4.08 2.08 -11.80
C LEU A 10 5.39 2.02 -10.98
N LEU A 11 5.49 2.81 -9.90
CA LEU A 11 6.67 2.87 -9.02
C LEU A 11 6.68 1.82 -7.90
N LEU A 12 5.56 1.11 -7.72
CA LEU A 12 5.41 0.09 -6.70
C LEU A 12 5.74 -1.28 -7.26
N THR A 13 6.59 -2.01 -6.54
CA THR A 13 6.88 -3.41 -6.82
C THR A 13 5.62 -4.27 -6.60
N PRO A 14 5.51 -5.45 -7.25
CA PRO A 14 4.37 -6.36 -7.04
C PRO A 14 4.13 -6.68 -5.56
N ARG A 15 5.20 -6.80 -4.78
CA ARG A 15 5.13 -7.06 -3.34
C ARG A 15 4.56 -5.89 -2.54
N GLU A 16 4.90 -4.66 -2.92
CA GLU A 16 4.33 -3.46 -2.31
C GLU A 16 2.84 -3.33 -2.65
N GLN A 17 2.45 -3.70 -3.87
CA GLN A 17 1.05 -3.74 -4.28
C GLN A 17 0.24 -4.79 -3.50
N GLU A 18 0.78 -5.99 -3.28
CA GLU A 18 0.16 -7.01 -2.42
C GLU A 18 -0.08 -6.46 -1.00
N ILE A 19 0.93 -5.85 -0.40
CA ILE A 19 0.82 -5.25 0.93
C ILE A 19 -0.26 -4.18 0.95
N LEU A 20 -0.30 -3.31 -0.07
CA LEU A 20 -1.29 -2.24 -0.19
C LEU A 20 -2.72 -2.75 -0.31
N ASN A 21 -2.94 -3.80 -1.10
CA ASN A 21 -4.25 -4.44 -1.22
C ASN A 21 -4.73 -4.93 0.14
N LEU A 22 -3.88 -5.61 0.90
CA LEU A 22 -4.23 -6.11 2.23
C LEU A 22 -4.49 -4.98 3.23
N VAL A 23 -3.71 -3.89 3.17
CA VAL A 23 -3.96 -2.69 3.99
C VAL A 23 -5.33 -2.08 3.69
N ALA A 24 -5.73 -2.03 2.41
CA ALA A 24 -7.03 -1.52 2.01
C ALA A 24 -8.20 -2.41 2.40
N LEU A 25 -7.96 -3.71 2.55
CA LEU A 25 -8.90 -4.65 3.18
C LEU A 25 -9.00 -4.46 4.71
N GLY A 26 -8.28 -3.50 5.29
CA GLY A 26 -8.28 -3.22 6.72
C GLY A 26 -7.44 -4.19 7.55
N LYS A 27 -6.61 -5.03 6.90
CA LYS A 27 -5.74 -5.99 7.60
C LYS A 27 -4.69 -5.27 8.42
N THR A 28 -4.39 -5.80 9.60
CA THR A 28 -3.30 -5.37 10.48
C THR A 28 -1.93 -5.84 9.97
N ASN A 29 -0.84 -5.25 10.45
CA ASN A 29 0.51 -5.68 10.05
C ASN A 29 0.79 -7.15 10.35
N LYS A 30 0.20 -7.67 11.44
CA LYS A 30 0.33 -9.08 11.84
C LYS A 30 -0.40 -10.01 10.87
N GLU A 31 -1.60 -9.64 10.43
CA GLU A 31 -2.34 -10.41 9.44
C GLU A 31 -1.67 -10.38 8.07
N ILE A 32 -1.20 -9.21 7.63
CA ILE A 32 -0.43 -9.06 6.38
C ILE A 32 0.85 -9.90 6.43
N ALA A 33 1.56 -9.85 7.55
CA ALA A 33 2.77 -10.64 7.77
C ALA A 33 2.47 -12.15 7.67
N HIS A 34 1.37 -12.59 8.27
CA HIS A 34 0.93 -13.98 8.19
C HIS A 34 0.55 -14.39 6.75
N GLU A 35 -0.27 -13.60 6.05
CA GLU A 35 -0.69 -13.90 4.67
C GLU A 35 0.49 -13.92 3.69
N LEU A 36 1.48 -13.06 3.89
CA LEU A 36 2.66 -12.98 3.04
C LEU A 36 3.82 -13.87 3.49
N SER A 37 3.67 -14.63 4.59
CA SER A 37 4.75 -15.39 5.23
C SER A 37 6.01 -14.54 5.52
N LEU A 38 5.81 -13.32 6.02
CA LEU A 38 6.85 -12.35 6.36
C LEU A 38 6.83 -12.00 7.85
N ALA A 39 7.89 -11.36 8.33
CA ALA A 39 7.90 -10.78 9.68
C ALA A 39 7.10 -9.47 9.73
N GLU A 40 6.42 -9.20 10.85
CA GLU A 40 5.68 -7.93 11.05
C GLU A 40 6.59 -6.70 10.89
N LYS A 41 7.86 -6.80 11.32
CA LYS A 41 8.87 -5.76 11.12
C LYS A 41 9.12 -5.46 9.64
N THR A 42 9.12 -6.49 8.80
CA THR A 42 9.25 -6.35 7.34
C THR A 42 8.06 -5.60 6.76
N ILE A 43 6.84 -5.92 7.22
CA ILE A 43 5.63 -5.19 6.80
C ILE A 43 5.68 -3.72 7.24
N LYS A 44 6.11 -3.44 8.48
CA LYS A 44 6.29 -2.05 8.95
C LYS A 44 7.29 -1.28 8.09
N ASN A 45 8.43 -1.87 7.76
CA ASN A 45 9.43 -1.24 6.91
C ASN A 45 8.90 -0.99 5.50
N ASN A 46 8.25 -1.99 4.88
CA ASN A 46 7.64 -1.83 3.56
C ASN A 46 6.58 -0.74 3.57
N LEU A 47 5.71 -0.70 4.58
CA LEU A 47 4.71 0.37 4.73
C LEU A 47 5.36 1.74 4.84
N CYS A 48 6.47 1.88 5.59
CA CYS A 48 7.18 3.15 5.70
C CYS A 48 7.72 3.62 4.34
N VAL A 49 8.34 2.70 3.58
CA VAL A 49 8.84 2.98 2.22
C VAL A 49 7.70 3.35 1.28
N ILE A 50 6.59 2.61 1.31
CA ILE A 50 5.43 2.88 0.46
C ILE A 50 4.79 4.23 0.81
N ILE A 51 4.64 4.54 2.10
CA ILE A 51 4.10 5.83 2.58
C ILE A 51 4.97 6.99 2.07
N GLN A 52 6.31 6.84 2.13
CA GLN A 52 7.24 7.83 1.59
C GLN A 52 7.15 7.95 0.07
N LYS A 53 7.09 6.83 -0.65
CA LYS A 53 6.96 6.81 -2.12
C LYS A 53 5.68 7.48 -2.62
N LEU A 54 4.58 7.28 -1.90
CA LEU A 54 3.26 7.80 -2.26
C LEU A 54 2.97 9.18 -1.63
N GLU A 55 3.91 9.72 -0.86
CA GLU A 55 3.80 11.00 -0.14
C GLU A 55 2.50 11.13 0.70
N VAL A 56 2.00 10.01 1.22
CA VAL A 56 0.84 9.99 2.11
C VAL A 56 1.26 10.16 3.57
N ARG A 57 0.38 10.67 4.42
CA ARG A 57 0.74 11.04 5.81
C ARG A 57 0.58 9.90 6.79
N ASN A 58 -0.32 8.96 6.54
CA ASN A 58 -0.63 7.88 7.47
C ASN A 58 -1.29 6.66 6.78
N ARG A 59 -1.47 5.58 7.54
CA ARG A 59 -2.12 4.34 7.07
C ARG A 59 -3.55 4.58 6.56
N VAL A 60 -4.29 5.52 7.16
CA VAL A 60 -5.67 5.80 6.76
C VAL A 60 -5.68 6.46 5.38
N GLU A 61 -4.84 7.47 5.17
CA GLU A 61 -4.62 8.08 3.85
C GLU A 61 -4.11 7.05 2.84
N LEU A 62 -3.24 6.14 3.25
CA LEU A 62 -2.78 5.05 2.39
C LEU A 62 -3.92 4.13 1.95
N ALA A 63 -4.79 3.71 2.87
CA ALA A 63 -5.95 2.88 2.55
C ALA A 63 -6.95 3.61 1.62
N ILE A 64 -7.18 4.90 1.84
CA ILE A 64 -8.01 5.74 0.97
C ILE A 64 -7.35 5.89 -0.41
N TRP A 65 -6.04 6.11 -0.45
CA TRP A 65 -5.28 6.22 -1.69
C TRP A 65 -5.42 4.94 -2.50
N VAL A 66 -5.24 3.78 -1.87
CA VAL A 66 -5.45 2.48 -2.51
C VAL A 66 -6.87 2.38 -3.08
N HIS A 67 -7.89 2.68 -2.28
CA HIS A 67 -9.27 2.56 -2.74
C HIS A 67 -9.58 3.47 -3.95
N LYS A 68 -8.93 4.64 -4.03
CA LYS A 68 -9.05 5.57 -5.16
C LYS A 68 -8.33 5.12 -6.43
N HIS A 69 -7.27 4.30 -6.33
CA HIS A 69 -6.39 3.95 -7.48
C HIS A 69 -6.39 2.46 -7.87
N LEU A 70 -6.87 1.57 -7.00
CA LEU A 70 -6.99 0.12 -7.27
C LEU A 70 -8.41 -0.30 -7.68
N SER A 71 -9.43 0.54 -7.46
CA SER A 71 -10.82 0.29 -7.89
C SER A 71 -11.05 0.45 -9.41
N SER A 72 -10.05 0.90 -10.18
CA SER A 72 -10.17 1.04 -11.65
C SER A 72 -9.85 -0.23 -12.44
N ASN A 73 -9.75 -1.40 -11.79
CA ASN A 73 -9.30 -2.64 -12.44
C ASN A 73 -10.35 -3.77 -12.43
N SER A 74 -11.64 -3.41 -12.49
CA SER A 74 -12.71 -4.35 -12.86
C SER A 74 -12.92 -4.35 -14.37
#